data_AF-A0A161M2S0-F1
#
_entry.id   AF-A0A161M2S0-F1
#
_cell.length_a   1.000
_cell.length_b   1.000
_cell.length_c   1.000
_cell.angle_alpha   90.00
_cell.angle_beta   90.00
_cell.angle_gamma   90.00
#
_symmetry.space_group_name_H-M   'P 1'
#
loop_
_entity.id
_entity.type
_entity.pdbx_description
1 polymer ?
#
loop_
_entity_poly.entity_id
_entity_poly.type
_entity_poly.pdbx_seq_one_letter_code
_entity_poly.pdbx_strand_id
1 'polypeptide(L)'
;EKSLPAKVEQILRVEMTSLQKQYYRWILSKNYSALRKGNKGSPSTFLNIVIELKKCCNHAHLIKPSEHEVKNEDYLQQMLRGSGKLLTFGQATYSP
;
A
#
# COMPACT_ATOMS: atom_id res chain seq x y z
N GLU A 1 0.71 36.24 -25.51
CA GLU A 1 0.34 35.24 -24.49
C GLU A 1 1.13 33.96 -24.76
N LYS A 2 1.84 33.42 -23.76
CA LYS A 2 2.49 32.11 -23.87
C LYS A 2 1.44 31.07 -23.50
N SER A 3 1.00 30.27 -24.47
CA SER A 3 -0.01 29.22 -24.29
C SER A 3 0.46 28.20 -23.24
N LEU A 4 -0.43 27.80 -22.32
CA LEU A 4 -0.12 26.75 -21.35
C LEU A 4 0.26 25.44 -22.07
N PRO A 5 1.26 24.69 -21.55
CA PRO A 5 1.60 23.39 -22.09
C PRO A 5 0.41 22.42 -21.98
N ALA A 6 0.28 21.51 -22.94
CA ALA A 6 -0.81 20.53 -22.97
C ALA A 6 -0.71 19.53 -21.81
N LYS A 7 -1.85 19.11 -21.28
CA LYS A 7 -1.93 18.06 -20.25
C LYS A 7 -1.44 16.74 -20.85
N VAL A 8 -0.45 16.11 -20.19
CA VAL A 8 0.00 14.76 -20.50
C VAL A 8 -0.49 13.82 -19.40
N GLU A 9 -1.09 12.69 -19.78
CA GLU A 9 -1.54 11.64 -18.86
C GLU A 9 -0.85 10.33 -19.23
N GLN A 10 -0.24 9.68 -18.24
CA GLN A 10 0.49 8.42 -18.44
C GLN A 10 0.02 7.38 -17.42
N ILE A 11 -0.24 6.16 -17.91
CA ILE A 11 -0.66 5.03 -17.07
C ILE A 11 0.56 4.16 -16.79
N LEU A 12 1.04 4.19 -15.54
CA LEU A 12 2.12 3.34 -15.07
C LEU A 12 1.55 2.07 -14.44
N ARG A 13 1.87 0.91 -15.01
CA ARG A 13 1.55 -0.40 -14.42
C ARG A 13 2.58 -0.73 -13.36
N VAL A 14 2.13 -1.09 -12.17
CA VAL A 14 3.00 -1.35 -11.01
C VAL A 14 2.66 -2.70 -10.39
N GLU A 15 3.69 -3.48 -10.13
CA GLU A 15 3.57 -4.75 -9.41
C GLU A 15 3.32 -4.54 -7.92
N MET A 16 2.49 -5.41 -7.33
CA MET A 16 2.28 -5.43 -5.88
C MET A 16 3.48 -6.04 -5.16
N THR A 17 3.84 -5.50 -3.99
CA THR A 17 4.85 -6.10 -3.12
C THR A 17 4.37 -7.43 -2.52
N SER A 18 5.29 -8.25 -2.03
CA SER A 18 4.96 -9.52 -1.37
C SER A 18 3.96 -9.36 -0.22
N LEU A 19 4.10 -8.28 0.56
CA LEU A 19 3.21 -7.95 1.67
C LEU A 19 1.80 -7.57 1.18
N GLN A 20 1.71 -6.73 0.13
CA GLN A 20 0.43 -6.40 -0.50
C GLN A 20 -0.24 -7.66 -1.07
N LYS A 21 0.51 -8.52 -1.78
CA LYS A 21 -0.01 -9.79 -2.33
C LYS A 21 -0.57 -10.70 -1.23
N GLN A 22 0.09 -10.76 -0.07
CA GLN A 22 -0.38 -11.55 1.07
C GLN A 22 -1.70 -11.01 1.65
N TYR A 23 -1.79 -9.72 1.94
CA TYR A 23 -3.03 -9.10 2.43
C TYR A 23 -4.15 -9.20 1.40
N TYR A 24 -3.84 -9.03 0.11
CA TYR A 24 -4.80 -9.17 -0.97
C TYR A 24 -5.43 -10.58 -1.01
N ARG A 25 -4.62 -11.64 -0.86
CA ARG A 25 -5.11 -13.01 -0.74
C ARG A 25 -6.00 -13.21 0.49
N TRP A 26 -5.62 -12.64 1.64
CA TRP A 26 -6.43 -12.75 2.86
C TRP A 26 -7.76 -12.01 2.77
N ILE A 27 -7.79 -10.83 2.13
CA ILE A 27 -9.02 -10.06 1.90
C ILE A 27 -9.94 -10.81 0.92
N LEU A 28 -9.42 -11.33 -0.19
CA LEU A 28 -10.20 -12.10 -1.17
C LEU A 28 -10.79 -13.39 -0.58
N SER A 29 -10.00 -14.12 0.20
CA SER A 29 -10.45 -15.34 0.88
C SER A 29 -11.32 -15.08 2.11
N LYS A 30 -11.60 -13.82 2.45
CA LYS A 30 -12.32 -13.42 3.67
C LYS A 30 -11.71 -14.01 4.94
N ASN A 31 -10.38 -14.17 4.97
CA ASN A 31 -9.65 -14.72 6.11
C ASN A 31 -9.48 -13.66 7.20
N TYR A 32 -10.58 -13.36 7.89
CA TYR A 32 -10.59 -12.31 8.90
C TYR A 32 -9.79 -12.67 10.16
N SER A 33 -9.54 -13.95 10.44
CA SER A 33 -8.69 -14.37 11.57
C SER A 33 -7.24 -13.97 11.34
N ALA A 34 -6.71 -14.16 10.12
CA ALA A 34 -5.39 -13.69 9.75
C ALA A 34 -5.28 -12.16 9.75
N LEU A 35 -6.30 -11.47 9.24
CA LEU A 35 -6.33 -10.00 9.17
C LEU A 35 -6.40 -9.34 10.56
N ARG A 36 -7.08 -9.97 11.53
CA ARG A 36 -7.18 -9.47 12.91
C ARG A 36 -6.02 -9.88 13.80
N LYS A 37 -5.18 -10.83 13.39
CA LYS A 37 -4.09 -11.35 14.23
C LYS A 37 -3.12 -10.23 14.57
N GLY A 38 -2.98 -9.89 15.86
CA GLY A 38 -2.14 -8.78 16.33
C GLY A 38 -2.69 -7.41 15.93
N ASN A 39 -4.00 -7.22 16.06
CA ASN A 39 -4.65 -5.91 16.10
C ASN A 39 -5.47 -5.89 17.39
N LYS A 40 -5.01 -5.12 18.40
CA LYS A 40 -5.67 -5.04 19.73
C LYS A 40 -6.83 -4.02 19.77
N GLY A 41 -7.11 -3.35 18.66
CA GLY A 41 -8.15 -2.30 18.57
C GLY A 41 -9.53 -2.80 18.16
N SER A 42 -10.46 -1.84 18.01
CA SER A 42 -11.79 -2.08 17.42
C SER A 42 -11.65 -2.89 16.12
N PRO A 43 -12.39 -3.99 15.94
CA PRO A 43 -12.33 -4.75 14.71
C PRO A 43 -12.80 -3.81 13.60
N SER A 44 -11.86 -3.27 12.82
CA SER A 44 -12.17 -2.64 11.55
C SER A 44 -12.98 -3.67 10.79
N THR A 45 -14.27 -3.38 10.68
CA THR A 45 -15.22 -4.35 10.17
C THR A 45 -14.91 -4.37 8.68
N PHE A 46 -14.15 -5.37 8.23
CA PHE A 46 -13.81 -5.61 6.83
C PHE A 46 -15.08 -6.03 6.04
N LEU A 47 -16.14 -5.21 6.15
CA LEU A 47 -17.47 -5.39 5.57
C LEU A 47 -17.44 -5.08 4.07
N ASN A 48 -16.64 -4.09 3.67
CA ASN A 48 -16.50 -3.70 2.28
C ASN A 48 -15.16 -4.18 1.69
N ILE A 49 -15.18 -5.40 1.16
CA ILE A 49 -14.02 -6.04 0.53
C ILE A 49 -13.40 -5.16 -0.56
N VAL A 50 -14.21 -4.44 -1.35
CA VAL A 50 -13.70 -3.58 -2.43
C VAL A 50 -12.88 -2.40 -1.89
N ILE A 51 -13.31 -1.79 -0.78
CA ILE A 51 -12.56 -0.71 -0.13
C ILE A 51 -11.22 -1.24 0.38
N GLU A 52 -11.22 -2.43 0.97
CA GLU A 52 -10.02 -3.03 1.55
C GLU A 52 -9.03 -3.45 0.46
N LEU A 53 -9.50 -3.99 -0.67
CA LEU A 53 -8.63 -4.23 -1.83
C LEU A 53 -8.01 -2.93 -2.35
N LYS A 54 -8.78 -1.83 -2.42
CA LYS A 54 -8.25 -0.50 -2.83
C LYS A 54 -7.18 0.01 -1.86
N LYS A 55 -7.41 -0.11 -0.54
CA LYS A 55 -6.42 0.25 0.50
C LYS A 55 -5.13 -0.56 0.35
N CYS A 56 -5.26 -1.87 0.16
CA CYS A 56 -4.13 -2.79 0.01
C CYS A 56 -3.25 -2.42 -1.20
N CYS A 57 -3.87 -2.12 -2.35
CA CYS A 57 -3.15 -1.70 -3.56
C CYS A 57 -2.44 -0.35 -3.40
N ASN A 58 -2.91 0.52 -2.51
CA ASN A 58 -2.26 1.80 -2.22
C ASN A 58 -1.08 1.61 -1.25
N HIS A 59 -1.30 0.94 -0.13
CA HIS A 59 -0.26 0.67 0.86
C HIS A 59 -0.68 -0.40 1.86
N ALA A 60 0.21 -1.34 2.21
CA ALA A 60 -0.08 -2.42 3.16
C ALA A 60 -0.46 -1.92 4.59
N HIS A 61 0.20 -0.86 5.09
CA HIS A 61 -0.13 -0.22 6.37
C HIS A 61 -1.57 0.31 6.49
N LEU A 62 -2.27 0.58 5.39
CA LEU A 62 -3.70 0.97 5.43
C LEU A 62 -4.62 -0.20 5.79
N ILE A 63 -4.15 -1.45 5.63
CA ILE A 63 -4.87 -2.66 6.03
C ILE A 63 -4.55 -3.02 7.47
N LYS A 64 -3.27 -2.92 7.83
CA LYS A 64 -2.80 -3.20 9.17
C LYS A 64 -1.71 -2.21 9.57
N PRO A 65 -2.01 -1.24 10.45
CA PRO A 65 -1.01 -0.33 10.99
C PRO A 65 0.09 -1.13 11.70
N SER A 66 1.34 -0.70 11.57
CA SER A 66 2.44 -1.25 12.36
C SER A 66 2.23 -0.89 13.83
N GLU A 67 2.12 -1.89 14.71
CA GLU A 67 1.99 -1.66 16.16
C GLU A 67 3.31 -1.21 16.82
N HIS A 68 4.43 -1.24 16.08
CA HIS A 68 5.76 -0.93 16.60
C HIS A 68 6.19 0.47 16.18
N GLU A 69 6.59 1.29 17.17
CA GLU A 69 7.39 2.49 16.95
C GLU A 69 8.77 2.06 16.42
N VAL A 70 8.90 2.06 15.10
CA VAL A 70 10.16 1.77 14.43
C VAL A 70 11.02 3.03 14.47
N LYS A 71 12.32 2.87 14.77
CA LYS A 71 13.28 3.99 14.73
C LYS A 71 13.21 4.70 13.37
N ASN A 72 13.31 6.03 13.37
CA ASN A 72 12.98 6.88 12.22
C ASN A 72 13.61 6.46 10.88
N GLU A 73 14.85 5.96 10.86
CA GLU A 73 15.51 5.53 9.62
C GLU A 73 14.94 4.20 9.06
N ASP A 74 14.64 3.24 9.93
CA ASP A 74 14.05 1.96 9.55
C ASP A 74 12.58 2.12 9.11
N TYR A 75 11.88 3.13 9.66
CA TYR A 75 10.50 3.42 9.32
C TYR A 75 10.34 3.82 7.84
N LEU A 76 11.24 4.66 7.32
CA LEU A 76 11.22 5.05 5.91
C LEU A 76 11.43 3.84 4.98
N GLN A 77 12.39 2.97 5.31
CA GLN A 77 12.63 1.74 4.56
C GLN A 77 11.43 0.79 4.61
N GLN A 78 10.76 0.69 5.77
CA GLN A 78 9.57 -0.12 5.93
C GLN A 78 8.37 0.44 5.17
N MET A 79 8.20 1.76 5.15
CA MET A 79 7.18 2.43 4.32
C MET A 79 7.39 2.16 2.85
N LEU A 80 8.62 2.34 2.34
CA LEU A 80 8.94 2.05 0.93
C LEU A 80 8.64 0.60 0.57
N ARG A 81 9.07 -0.36 1.40
CA ARG A 81 8.79 -1.79 1.19
C ARG A 81 7.30 -2.16 1.30
N GLY A 82 6.52 -1.34 1.99
CA GLY A 82 5.08 -1.53 2.18
C GLY A 82 4.20 -1.14 0.99
N SER A 83 4.75 -0.47 -0.03
CA SER A 83 4.00 -0.02 -1.21
C SER A 83 4.79 -0.14 -2.50
N GLY A 84 4.28 -0.95 -3.44
CA GLY A 84 4.90 -1.12 -4.77
C GLY A 84 4.90 0.17 -5.58
N LYS A 85 3.91 1.04 -5.35
CA LYS A 85 3.82 2.36 -5.99
C LYS A 85 4.96 3.26 -5.56
N LEU A 86 5.21 3.36 -4.25
CA LEU A 86 6.30 4.18 -3.71
C LEU A 86 7.67 3.68 -4.17
N LEU A 87 7.88 2.37 -4.19
CA LEU A 87 9.10 1.75 -4.72
C LEU A 87 9.35 2.12 -6.18
N THR A 88 8.31 2.01 -7.03
CA THR A 88 8.44 2.27 -8.47
C THR A 88 8.67 3.75 -8.75
N PHE A 89 7.97 4.65 -8.06
CA PHE A 89 8.22 6.09 -8.19
C PHE A 89 9.62 6.49 -7.73
N GLY A 90 10.11 5.90 -6.63
CA GLY A 90 11.50 6.12 -6.21
C GLY A 90 12.50 5.69 -7.27
N GLN A 91 12.31 4.52 -7.89
CA GLN A 91 13.22 4.05 -8.96
C GLN A 91 13.10 4.87 -10.25
N ALA A 92 11.91 5.35 -10.60
CA ALA A 92 11.67 6.17 -11.77
C ALA A 92 12.36 7.55 -11.66
N THR A 93 12.51 8.10 -10.45
CA THR A 93 13.27 9.34 -10.24
C THR A 93 14.79 9.18 -10.33
N TYR A 94 15.31 7.94 -10.23
CA TYR A 94 16.75 7.63 -10.31
C TYR A 94 17.16 6.96 -11.63
N SER A 95 16.23 6.77 -12.58
CA SER A 95 16.59 6.34 -13.93
C SER A 95 16.92 7.56 -14.79
N PRO A 96 18.12 7.64 -15.39
CA PRO A 96 18.52 8.73 -16.27
C PRO A 96 17.72 8.77 -17.58
#